data_AF-A0A5M9JE05-F1
#
_entry.id   AF-A0A5M9JE05-F1
#
_cell.length_a   1.000
_cell.length_b   1.000
_cell.length_c   1.000
_cell.angle_alpha   90.00
_cell.angle_beta   90.00
_cell.angle_gamma   90.00
#
_symmetry.space_group_name_H-M   'P 1'
#
loop_
_entity.id
_entity.type
_entity.pdbx_description
1 polymer ?
#
loop_
_entity_poly.entity_id
_entity_poly.type
_entity_poly.pdbx_seq_one_letter_code
_entity_poly.pdbx_strand_id
1 'polypeptide(L)'
;MFQNTMEPGMATNIAFAGILAYMGFTATIGVVAVTTANDQMDRVTWAPGMPLRERWVREEERAAIDKVAGSWGFHEKWRRGEEEGKDWDRLRLWIGNKGMLLDAVELMEGME
;
A
#
# COMPACT_ATOMS: atom_id res chain seq x y z
N MET A 1 16.20 3.22 49.13
CA MET A 1 15.69 4.57 49.44
C MET A 1 14.56 4.83 48.47
N PHE A 2 13.31 4.83 48.93
CA PHE A 2 12.17 5.18 48.06
C PHE A 2 12.20 6.68 47.79
N GLN A 3 11.98 7.06 46.54
CA GLN A 3 11.97 8.46 46.12
C GLN A 3 10.75 9.17 46.74
N ASN A 4 10.99 10.05 47.72
CA ASN A 4 9.95 10.83 48.42
C ASN A 4 9.76 12.25 47.84
N THR A 5 10.30 12.54 46.65
CA THR A 5 10.25 13.88 46.05
C THR A 5 8.91 14.19 45.36
N MET A 6 8.05 13.19 45.13
CA MET A 6 6.77 13.38 44.45
C MET A 6 5.67 12.58 45.12
N GLU A 7 4.49 13.19 45.26
CA GLU A 7 3.29 12.55 45.83
C GLU A 7 2.83 11.39 44.92
N PRO A 8 2.47 10.22 45.48
CA PRO A 8 2.17 9.02 44.68
C PRO A 8 1.04 9.19 43.65
N GLY A 9 0.02 10.01 43.96
CA GLY A 9 -1.05 10.35 43.02
C GLY A 9 -0.54 11.13 41.83
N MET A 10 0.24 12.18 42.06
CA MET A 10 0.92 12.94 41.00
C MET A 10 1.85 12.05 40.16
N ALA A 11 2.60 11.15 40.78
CA ALA A 11 3.48 10.21 40.07
C ALA A 11 2.73 9.24 39.16
N THR A 12 1.61 8.71 39.64
CA THR A 12 0.77 7.80 38.86
C THR A 12 0.14 8.53 37.66
N ASN A 13 -0.35 9.75 37.87
CA ASN A 13 -0.93 10.56 36.79
C ASN A 13 0.11 10.94 35.72
N ILE A 14 1.33 11.30 36.11
CA ILE A 14 2.42 11.60 35.17
C ILE A 14 2.83 10.34 34.40
N ALA A 15 2.98 9.20 35.08
CA ALA A 15 3.31 7.93 34.41
C ALA A 15 2.21 7.51 33.43
N PHE A 16 0.94 7.61 33.84
CA PHE A 16 -0.20 7.33 32.99
C PHE A 16 -0.25 8.25 31.75
N ALA A 17 -0.05 9.56 31.95
CA ALA A 17 0.03 10.52 30.85
C ALA A 17 1.20 10.22 29.91
N GLY A 18 2.36 9.82 30.44
CA GLY A 18 3.53 9.42 29.66
C GLY A 18 3.26 8.18 28.79
N ILE A 19 2.59 7.16 29.36
CA ILE A 19 2.19 5.96 28.62
C ILE A 19 1.19 6.31 27.51
N LEU A 20 0.16 7.10 27.82
CA LEU A 20 -0.83 7.52 26.83
C LEU A 20 -0.19 8.35 25.71
N ALA A 21 0.74 9.25 26.04
CA ALA A 21 1.46 10.03 25.05
C ALA A 21 2.27 9.11 24.12
N TYR A 22 3.03 8.17 24.68
CA TYR A 22 3.81 7.20 23.89
C TYR A 22 2.92 6.37 22.96
N MET A 23 1.82 5.81 23.48
CA MET A 23 0.84 5.07 22.68
C MET A 23 0.20 5.94 21.59
N GLY A 24 -0.18 7.17 21.93
CA GLY A 24 -0.77 8.12 20.98
C GLY A 24 0.19 8.44 19.83
N PHE A 25 1.43 8.79 20.13
CA PHE A 25 2.43 9.12 19.12
C PHE A 25 2.86 7.90 18.28
N THR A 26 2.92 6.70 18.86
CA THR A 26 3.23 5.50 18.08
C THR A 26 2.06 5.07 17.20
N ALA A 27 0.82 5.25 17.66
CA ALA A 27 -0.38 4.95 16.88
C ALA A 27 -0.52 5.83 15.63
N THR A 28 -0.05 7.09 15.65
CA THR A 28 -0.12 7.95 14.45
C THR A 28 0.69 7.40 13.28
N ILE A 29 1.81 6.72 13.55
CA ILE A 29 2.59 6.02 12.51
C ILE A 29 1.74 4.91 11.88
N GLY A 30 0.98 4.16 12.69
CA GLY A 30 0.04 3.15 12.20
C GLY A 30 -1.07 3.75 11.34
N VAL A 31 -1.59 4.92 11.71
CA VAL A 31 -2.60 5.63 10.90
C VAL A 31 -2.02 6.02 9.54
N VAL A 32 -0.79 6.56 9.50
CA VAL A 32 -0.12 6.87 8.23
C VAL A 32 0.04 5.60 7.41
N ALA A 33 0.58 4.53 7.98
CA ALA A 33 0.77 3.26 7.27
C ALA A 33 -0.53 2.72 6.66
N VAL A 34 -1.64 2.69 7.42
CA VAL A 34 -2.94 2.20 6.93
C VAL A 34 -3.52 3.11 5.86
N THR A 35 -3.38 4.43 5.99
CA THR A 35 -3.94 5.39 5.03
C THR A 35 -3.14 5.54 3.75
N THR A 36 -1.86 5.14 3.76
CA THR A 36 -0.98 5.14 2.59
C THR A 36 -0.73 3.75 2.01
N ALA A 37 -1.20 2.68 2.68
CA ALA A 37 -1.05 1.32 2.19
C ALA A 37 -1.70 1.17 0.81
N ASN A 38 -1.03 0.43 -0.07
CA ASN A 38 -1.47 0.21 -1.44
C ASN A 38 -1.40 -1.28 -1.84
N ASP A 39 -1.46 -2.17 -0.86
CA ASP A 39 -1.29 -3.62 -1.01
C ASP A 39 -2.33 -4.26 -1.94
N GLN A 40 -3.46 -3.58 -2.18
CA GLN A 40 -4.48 -4.02 -3.12
C GLN A 40 -4.07 -3.90 -4.59
N MET A 41 -2.98 -3.20 -4.91
CA MET A 41 -2.45 -3.06 -6.27
C MET A 41 -1.33 -4.08 -6.52
N ASP A 42 -1.68 -5.33 -6.84
CA ASP A 42 -0.71 -6.43 -6.97
C ASP A 42 0.05 -6.40 -8.30
N ARG A 43 -0.66 -6.41 -9.44
CA ARG A 43 -0.05 -6.35 -10.79
C ARG A 43 -0.38 -5.07 -11.53
N VAL A 44 -1.59 -4.54 -11.31
CA VAL A 44 -2.11 -3.38 -12.03
C VAL A 44 -2.11 -2.16 -11.12
N THR A 45 -1.31 -1.16 -11.48
CA THR A 45 -1.19 0.10 -10.74
C THR A 45 -1.67 1.29 -11.58
N TRP A 46 -1.88 2.44 -10.94
CA TRP A 46 -2.22 3.66 -11.67
C TRP A 46 -1.00 4.27 -12.34
N ALA A 47 -1.15 4.74 -13.58
CA ALA A 47 -0.09 5.47 -14.25
C ALA A 47 0.25 6.77 -13.48
N PRO A 48 1.53 7.18 -13.46
CA PRO A 48 1.95 8.45 -12.89
C PRO A 48 1.14 9.61 -13.48
N GLY A 49 0.73 10.55 -12.63
CA GLY A 49 -0.08 11.70 -13.04
C GLY A 49 -1.60 11.49 -13.07
N MET A 50 -2.11 10.27 -12.87
CA MET A 50 -3.56 10.04 -12.78
C MET A 50 -4.19 10.81 -11.60
N PRO A 51 -5.26 11.61 -11.80
CA PRO A 51 -5.92 12.34 -10.73
C PRO A 51 -6.51 11.42 -9.64
N LEU A 52 -6.36 11.78 -8.36
CA LEU A 52 -6.86 10.98 -7.22
C LEU A 52 -8.36 10.67 -7.30
N ARG A 53 -9.16 11.64 -7.73
CA ARG A 53 -10.61 11.46 -7.88
C ARG A 53 -10.95 10.35 -8.88
N GLU A 54 -10.23 10.29 -10.00
CA GLU A 54 -10.46 9.26 -11.03
C GLU A 54 -10.04 7.89 -10.53
N ARG A 55 -8.90 7.82 -9.82
CA ARG A 55 -8.45 6.56 -9.17
C ARG A 55 -9.52 6.03 -8.23
N TRP A 56 -10.08 6.91 -7.39
CA TRP A 56 -11.09 6.52 -6.41
C TRP A 56 -12.38 6.01 -7.05
N VAL A 57 -12.91 6.72 -8.05
CA VAL A 57 -14.14 6.32 -8.75
C VAL A 57 -13.94 5.03 -9.57
N ARG A 58 -12.72 4.77 -10.04
CA ARG A 58 -12.39 3.64 -10.92
C ARG A 58 -11.60 2.52 -10.22
N GLU A 59 -11.53 2.53 -8.89
CA GLU A 59 -10.74 1.53 -8.14
C GLU A 59 -11.33 0.12 -8.31
N GLU A 60 -12.66 0.00 -8.37
CA GLU A 60 -13.31 -1.30 -8.64
C GLU A 60 -12.97 -1.83 -10.04
N GLU A 61 -12.88 -0.95 -11.04
CA GLU A 61 -12.45 -1.30 -12.40
C GLU A 61 -11.00 -1.81 -12.36
N ARG A 62 -10.08 -1.07 -11.73
CA ARG A 62 -8.68 -1.48 -11.59
C ARG A 62 -8.56 -2.83 -10.89
N ALA A 63 -9.26 -3.02 -9.78
CA ALA A 63 -9.23 -4.27 -9.01
C ALA A 63 -9.78 -5.47 -9.79
N ALA A 64 -10.79 -5.28 -10.64
CA ALA A 64 -11.28 -6.33 -11.53
C ALA A 64 -10.24 -6.70 -12.59
N ILE A 65 -9.60 -5.70 -13.20
CA ILE A 65 -8.55 -5.90 -14.20
C ILE A 65 -7.32 -6.60 -13.58
N ASP A 66 -6.96 -6.24 -12.35
CA ASP A 66 -5.87 -6.85 -11.59
C ASP A 66 -6.09 -8.35 -11.38
N LYS A 67 -7.32 -8.75 -11.02
CA LYS A 67 -7.70 -10.16 -10.92
C LYS A 67 -7.59 -10.90 -12.26
N VAL A 68 -8.00 -10.27 -13.36
CA VAL A 68 -7.88 -10.85 -14.71
C VAL A 68 -6.41 -11.04 -15.06
N ALA A 69 -5.58 -10.02 -14.88
CA ALA A 69 -4.14 -10.09 -15.14
C ALA A 69 -3.45 -11.16 -14.29
N GLY A 70 -3.79 -11.24 -12.99
CA GLY A 70 -3.28 -12.26 -12.08
C GLY A 70 -3.72 -13.68 -12.42
N SER A 71 -4.90 -13.86 -13.02
CA SER A 71 -5.40 -15.17 -13.46
C SER A 71 -4.86 -15.62 -14.83
N TRP A 72 -4.45 -14.66 -15.67
CA TRP A 72 -3.95 -14.94 -17.01
C TRP A 72 -2.43 -15.11 -17.02
N GLY A 73 -1.69 -14.20 -16.39
CA GLY A 73 -0.23 -14.24 -16.36
C GLY A 73 0.32 -15.29 -15.39
N PHE A 74 1.63 -15.26 -15.17
CA PHE A 74 2.26 -16.16 -14.21
C PHE A 74 1.78 -15.89 -12.77
N HIS A 75 1.52 -16.97 -12.04
CA HIS A 75 1.22 -16.90 -10.62
C HIS A 75 2.50 -16.71 -9.78
N GLU A 76 3.63 -17.21 -10.26
CA GLU A 76 4.92 -17.06 -9.60
C GLU A 76 5.42 -15.62 -9.69
N LYS A 77 5.55 -14.94 -8.54
CA LYS A 77 6.00 -13.53 -8.47
C LYS A 77 7.32 -13.27 -9.21
N TRP A 78 8.28 -14.18 -9.09
CA TRP A 78 9.61 -14.07 -9.72
C TRP A 78 9.60 -14.24 -11.25
N ARG A 79 8.49 -14.67 -11.84
CA ARG A 79 8.30 -14.77 -13.31
C ARG A 79 7.47 -13.63 -13.89
N ARG A 80 6.83 -12.83 -13.03
CA ARG A 80 6.02 -11.69 -13.48
C ARG A 80 6.92 -10.69 -14.20
N GLY A 81 6.49 -10.24 -15.37
CA GLY A 81 7.28 -9.39 -16.27
C GLY A 81 7.97 -10.17 -17.40
N GLU A 82 8.05 -11.50 -17.31
CA GLU A 82 8.53 -12.37 -18.39
C GLU A 82 7.41 -12.87 -19.32
N GLU A 83 6.15 -12.49 -19.06
CA GLU A 83 5.04 -12.87 -19.92
C GLU A 83 5.15 -12.27 -21.33
N GLU A 84 5.16 -13.15 -22.33
CA GLU A 84 5.22 -12.80 -23.74
C GLU A 84 3.98 -13.31 -24.49
N GLY A 85 3.64 -12.64 -25.58
CA GLY A 85 2.64 -13.11 -26.53
C GLY A 85 1.63 -12.03 -26.91
N LYS A 86 1.04 -12.19 -28.10
CA LYS A 86 0.16 -11.19 -28.71
C LYS A 86 -1.01 -10.79 -27.82
N ASP A 87 -1.58 -11.74 -27.08
CA ASP A 87 -2.73 -11.45 -26.21
C ASP A 87 -2.32 -10.77 -24.91
N TRP A 88 -1.14 -11.10 -24.38
CA TRP A 88 -0.57 -10.40 -23.24
C TRP A 88 -0.19 -8.96 -23.59
N ASP A 89 0.44 -8.75 -24.75
CA ASP A 89 0.77 -7.41 -25.26
C ASP A 89 -0.49 -6.57 -25.48
N ARG A 90 -1.57 -7.18 -25.98
CA ARG A 90 -2.88 -6.54 -26.13
C ARG A 90 -3.49 -6.17 -24.78
N LEU A 91 -3.42 -7.06 -23.79
CA LEU A 91 -3.87 -6.78 -22.43
C LEU A 91 -3.10 -5.58 -21.87
N ARG A 92 -1.76 -5.60 -21.95
CA ARG A 92 -0.90 -4.51 -21.50
C ARG A 92 -1.25 -3.18 -22.17
N LEU A 93 -1.42 -3.18 -23.49
CA LEU A 93 -1.82 -1.98 -24.23
C LEU A 93 -3.20 -1.48 -23.83
N TRP A 94 -4.17 -2.39 -23.65
CA TRP A 94 -5.53 -2.05 -23.23
C TRP A 94 -5.58 -1.45 -21.81
N ILE A 95 -4.79 -2.01 -20.88
CA ILE A 95 -4.60 -1.47 -19.52
C ILE A 95 -3.93 -0.08 -19.60
N GLY A 96 -2.89 0.06 -20.43
CA GLY A 96 -2.21 1.33 -20.68
C GLY A 96 -3.15 2.44 -21.16
N ASN A 97 -4.01 2.14 -22.13
CA ASN A 97 -5.02 3.07 -22.65
C ASN A 97 -6.03 3.54 -21.59
N LYS A 98 -6.17 2.82 -20.48
CA LYS A 98 -7.05 3.18 -19.35
C LYS A 98 -6.37 4.03 -18.28
N GLY A 99 -5.09 4.40 -18.46
CA GLY A 99 -4.30 5.12 -17.47
C GLY A 99 -3.77 4.24 -16.34
N MET A 100 -3.59 2.95 -16.61
CA MET A 100 -3.06 1.96 -15.67
C MET A 100 -1.78 1.33 -16.22
N LEU A 101 -0.95 0.76 -15.36
CA LEU A 101 0.28 0.06 -15.72
C LEU A 101 0.17 -1.39 -15.28
N LEU A 102 0.49 -2.31 -16.19
CA LEU A 102 0.65 -3.72 -15.88
C LEU A 102 2.12 -3.99 -15.56
N ASP A 103 2.37 -4.58 -14.39
CA ASP A 103 3.68 -4.89 -13.83
C ASP A 103 4.61 -3.66 -13.88
N ALA A 104 4.30 -2.68 -13.03
CA ALA A 104 5.14 -1.49 -12.90
C ALA A 104 6.52 -1.89 -12.41
N VAL A 105 7.54 -1.50 -13.19
CA VAL A 105 8.94 -1.92 -13.01
C VAL A 105 9.46 -1.53 -11.62
N GLU A 106 9.10 -0.32 -11.15
CA GLU A 106 9.42 0.19 -9.81
C GLU A 106 8.88 -0.65 -8.64
N LEU A 107 7.90 -1.52 -8.89
CA LEU A 107 7.25 -2.35 -7.87
C LEU A 107 7.59 -3.84 -8.05
N MET A 108 8.49 -4.18 -8.99
CA MET A 108 8.95 -5.55 -9.17
C MET A 108 9.95 -5.95 -8.08
N GLU A 109 9.93 -7.23 -7.72
CA GLU A 109 10.84 -7.81 -6.74
C GLU A 109 12.30 -7.70 -7.23
N GLY A 110 13.19 -7.14 -6.40
CA GLY A 110 14.61 -6.94 -6.73
C GLY A 110 14.97 -5.58 -7.33
N MET A 111 14.03 -4.63 -7.36
CA MET A 111 14.22 -3.26 -7.86
C MET A 111 14.31 -2.16 -6.79
N GLU A 112 14.47 -2.54 -5.52
CA GLU A 112 14.76 -1.65 -4.38
C GLU A 112 16.25 -1.63 -3.99
#